data_AF-A0A7M7JFG9-F1
#
_entry.id   AF-A0A7M7JFG9-F1
#
_cell.length_a   1.000
_cell.length_b   1.000
_cell.length_c   1.000
_cell.angle_alpha   90.00
_cell.angle_beta   90.00
_cell.angle_gamma   90.00
#
_symmetry.space_group_name_H-M   'P 1'
#
loop_
_entity.id
_entity.type
_entity.pdbx_description
1 polymer ?
#
loop_
_entity_poly.entity_id
_entity_poly.type
_entity_poly.pdbx_seq_one_letter_code
_entity_poly.pdbx_strand_id
1 'polypeptide(L)'
;MTLLLLSKLFSVGGRFISFTTVRGIAKRQVAMSSSEPMSLDRFKGCLVGGVMGDCLGSPFEGDARVTKSVLVQYFKNMNDAHTNKNLPYKRYTDDTAMTFALCRSLLEKNALDLPNLAKHFAQEFIKDHRRGYGQAAGYLLSHLNKYELWKSSLDEDVVGPAKAQFDGQGSYGNGASMRVAPTALFHATDDTETLVKSAYRQSLITHSNGLGILGAIVQAAAVRLALQAEDQIDTQNFVTELKKIVTGVEGIQYDYKIIFVNKLNCISTYLTKTSIDEEAFLEDLGNDITAHGSVPTAIYAFLKALQPLSEFETSSGVIRSIFAAIRIGGDTDTIASMAGSIAGAYYGQKDITAELSRHCEGITTAEEFAIKMHARISP
;
A
#
# COMPACT_ATOMS: atom_id res chain seq x y z
N MET A 1 63.80 0.43 46.32
CA MET A 1 64.31 1.58 45.55
C MET A 1 63.34 2.75 45.72
N THR A 2 63.88 3.96 45.74
CA THR A 2 63.28 5.18 46.31
C THR A 2 62.45 5.98 45.30
N LEU A 3 61.33 6.58 45.75
CA LEU A 3 60.84 7.97 45.55
C LEU A 3 59.35 8.00 45.99
N LEU A 4 58.81 8.80 46.93
CA LEU A 4 58.91 10.24 47.26
C LEU A 4 58.58 11.13 46.03
N LEU A 5 57.73 12.16 46.06
CA LEU A 5 56.99 12.90 47.10
C LEU A 5 55.50 13.10 46.65
N LEU A 6 54.54 13.76 47.30
CA LEU A 6 54.41 14.54 48.56
C LEU A 6 52.91 14.52 48.99
N SER A 7 52.53 15.17 50.10
CA SER A 7 51.16 15.44 50.56
C SER A 7 50.86 16.95 50.56
N LYS A 8 49.58 17.36 50.47
CA LYS A 8 49.10 18.64 51.05
C LYS A 8 47.57 18.68 51.15
N LEU A 9 47.09 18.82 52.39
CA LEU A 9 45.72 19.21 52.73
C LEU A 9 45.60 20.74 52.64
N PHE A 10 44.52 21.25 52.04
CA PHE A 10 43.94 22.53 52.41
C PHE A 10 42.41 22.47 52.30
N SER A 11 41.73 22.84 53.38
CA SER A 11 40.30 23.11 53.42
C SER A 11 40.05 24.58 53.09
N VAL A 12 38.94 24.91 52.43
CA VAL A 12 37.99 25.98 52.83
C VAL A 12 36.81 26.06 51.84
N GLY A 13 35.59 26.04 52.40
CA GLY A 13 34.35 26.65 51.89
C GLY A 13 34.05 26.72 50.39
N GLY A 14 33.17 25.83 49.91
CA GLY A 14 32.44 25.99 48.65
C GLY A 14 30.98 25.54 48.77
N ARG A 15 30.02 26.44 48.58
CA ARG A 15 28.58 26.11 48.60
C ARG A 15 28.22 25.28 47.36
N PHE A 16 27.78 24.04 47.54
CA PHE A 16 27.11 23.30 46.48
C PHE A 16 25.67 23.83 46.28
N ILE A 17 25.44 24.49 45.15
CA ILE A 17 24.09 24.83 44.69
C ILE A 17 23.48 23.57 44.07
N SER A 18 22.50 22.98 44.76
CA SER A 18 21.73 21.86 44.25
C SER A 18 20.84 22.32 43.10
N PHE A 19 21.21 21.99 41.86
CA PHE A 19 20.31 22.11 40.72
C PHE A 19 19.30 20.96 40.76
N THR A 20 18.10 21.25 41.26
CA THR A 20 16.97 20.35 41.23
C THR A 20 16.62 20.03 39.77
N THR A 21 16.96 18.83 39.31
CA THR A 21 16.67 18.38 37.95
C THR A 21 15.16 18.43 37.69
N VAL A 22 14.74 19.23 36.70
CA VAL A 22 13.37 19.24 36.20
C VAL A 22 13.02 17.81 35.78
N ARG A 23 11.97 17.23 36.37
CA ARG A 23 11.51 15.88 36.03
C ARG A 23 11.22 15.81 34.54
N GLY A 24 12.05 15.05 33.83
CA GLY A 24 11.88 14.84 32.39
C GLY A 24 10.53 14.21 32.12
N ILE A 25 9.80 14.78 31.16
CA ILE A 25 8.66 14.12 30.54
C ILE A 25 9.19 12.85 29.91
N ALA A 26 8.79 11.69 30.45
CA ALA A 26 9.17 10.41 29.88
C ALA A 26 8.62 10.31 28.46
N LYS A 27 9.50 10.43 27.46
CA LYS A 27 9.19 9.99 26.11
C LYS A 27 8.88 8.49 26.19
N ARG A 28 7.59 8.12 26.17
CA ARG A 28 7.20 6.77 25.80
C ARG A 28 7.69 6.54 24.38
N GLN A 29 8.84 5.89 24.24
CA GLN A 29 9.15 5.16 23.02
C GLN A 29 8.05 4.11 22.88
N VAL A 30 7.12 4.36 21.96
CA VAL A 30 6.28 3.30 21.42
C VAL A 30 7.24 2.42 20.64
N ALA A 31 7.67 1.32 21.24
CA ALA A 31 8.47 0.31 20.56
C ALA A 31 7.60 -0.30 19.45
N MET A 32 7.73 0.22 18.23
CA MET A 32 7.12 -0.37 17.06
C MET A 32 7.87 -1.66 16.75
N SER A 33 7.33 -2.80 17.17
CA SER A 33 7.88 -4.11 16.79
C SER A 33 7.49 -4.39 15.34
N SER A 34 8.38 -4.10 14.40
CA SER A 34 8.33 -4.72 13.08
C SER A 34 8.37 -6.24 13.25
N SER A 35 7.49 -6.95 12.54
CA SER A 35 7.54 -8.41 12.47
C SER A 35 8.78 -8.85 11.67
N GLU A 36 9.19 -10.12 11.75
CA GLU A 36 10.35 -10.62 11.00
C GLU A 36 10.17 -10.40 9.48
N PRO A 37 11.21 -9.98 8.73
CA PRO A 37 11.15 -9.74 7.28
C PRO A 37 10.61 -10.95 6.52
N MET A 38 9.77 -10.69 5.51
CA MET A 38 9.11 -11.70 4.68
C MET A 38 8.30 -12.78 5.44
N SER A 39 8.10 -12.66 6.76
CA SER A 39 7.36 -13.66 7.55
C SER A 39 5.90 -13.80 7.12
N LEU A 40 5.28 -14.94 7.48
CA LEU A 40 3.85 -15.18 7.25
C LEU A 40 2.97 -14.06 7.82
N ASP A 41 3.39 -13.44 8.93
CA ASP A 41 2.70 -12.32 9.52
C ASP A 41 2.69 -11.09 8.60
N ARG A 42 3.81 -10.77 7.92
CA ARG A 42 3.90 -9.72 6.89
C ARG A 42 3.12 -10.06 5.62
N PHE A 43 3.16 -11.32 5.17
CA PHE A 43 2.36 -11.78 4.03
C PHE A 43 0.86 -11.61 4.28
N LYS A 44 0.39 -12.05 5.46
CA LYS A 44 -1.00 -11.86 5.87
C LYS A 44 -1.33 -10.39 6.06
N GLY A 45 -0.46 -9.65 6.75
CA GLY A 45 -0.61 -8.21 6.97
C GLY A 45 -0.81 -7.46 5.66
N CYS A 46 -0.02 -7.77 4.63
CA CYS A 46 -0.13 -7.17 3.30
C CYS A 46 -1.53 -7.34 2.69
N LEU A 47 -2.01 -8.57 2.52
CA LEU A 47 -3.31 -8.79 1.88
C LEU A 47 -4.49 -8.34 2.75
N VAL A 48 -4.42 -8.55 4.08
CA VAL A 48 -5.45 -8.11 5.02
C VAL A 48 -5.50 -6.59 5.11
N GLY A 49 -4.34 -5.91 5.11
CA GLY A 49 -4.23 -4.46 5.10
C GLY A 49 -4.80 -3.82 3.84
N GLY A 50 -4.59 -4.45 2.67
CA GLY A 50 -5.24 -4.06 1.42
C GLY A 50 -6.76 -4.15 1.49
N VAL A 51 -7.28 -5.33 1.85
CA VAL A 51 -8.74 -5.56 2.00
C VAL A 51 -9.38 -4.59 2.99
N MET A 52 -8.70 -4.28 4.10
CA MET A 52 -9.19 -3.30 5.07
C MET A 52 -9.11 -1.87 4.56
N GLY A 53 -8.11 -1.52 3.76
CA GLY A 53 -8.02 -0.21 3.12
C GLY A 53 -9.21 0.04 2.20
N ASP A 54 -9.49 -0.92 1.30
CA ASP A 54 -10.68 -0.98 0.45
C ASP A 54 -11.98 -0.86 1.27
N CYS A 55 -12.24 -1.81 2.17
CA CYS A 55 -13.50 -1.88 2.93
C CYS A 55 -13.75 -0.66 3.83
N LEU A 56 -12.71 -0.04 4.36
CA LEU A 56 -12.83 1.12 5.25
C LEU A 56 -12.79 2.46 4.50
N GLY A 57 -12.20 2.51 3.31
CA GLY A 57 -12.10 3.68 2.45
C GLY A 57 -13.31 3.90 1.55
N SER A 58 -13.93 2.83 1.03
CA SER A 58 -15.05 2.93 0.07
C SER A 58 -16.29 3.71 0.55
N PRO A 59 -16.62 3.85 1.86
CA PRO A 59 -17.68 4.74 2.32
C PRO A 59 -17.43 6.24 2.09
N PHE A 60 -16.23 6.61 1.65
CA PHE A 60 -15.77 7.98 1.40
C PHE A 60 -15.31 8.22 -0.05
N GLU A 61 -15.54 7.25 -0.94
CA GLU A 61 -15.13 7.34 -2.35
C GLU A 61 -15.82 8.55 -3.01
N GLY A 62 -15.04 9.41 -3.67
CA GLY A 62 -15.51 10.63 -4.31
C GLY A 62 -15.69 11.84 -3.38
N ASP A 63 -15.57 11.70 -2.06
CA ASP A 63 -15.53 12.84 -1.15
C ASP A 63 -14.24 13.64 -1.40
N ALA A 64 -14.35 14.87 -1.94
CA ALA A 64 -13.19 15.71 -2.25
C ALA A 64 -12.22 15.87 -1.06
N ARG A 65 -12.73 15.87 0.17
CA ARG A 65 -11.99 15.73 1.42
C ARG A 65 -12.83 15.03 2.49
N VAL A 66 -12.22 14.11 3.23
CA VAL A 66 -12.82 13.57 4.46
C VAL A 66 -12.36 14.39 5.67
N THR A 67 -13.29 14.95 6.44
CA THR A 67 -12.90 15.75 7.62
C THR A 67 -12.41 14.88 8.78
N LYS A 68 -11.44 15.39 9.54
CA LYS A 68 -10.88 14.71 10.74
C LYS A 68 -11.97 14.22 11.70
N SER A 69 -12.96 15.06 12.02
CA SER A 69 -14.02 14.73 12.98
C SER A 69 -14.89 13.57 12.48
N VAL A 70 -15.26 13.56 11.20
CA VAL A 70 -16.01 12.46 10.58
C VAL A 70 -15.19 11.17 10.60
N LEU A 71 -13.92 11.20 10.18
CA LEU A 71 -13.10 9.99 10.09
C LEU A 71 -12.76 9.41 11.47
N VAL A 72 -12.42 10.25 12.46
CA VAL A 72 -12.18 9.80 13.84
C VAL A 72 -13.45 9.19 14.44
N GLN A 73 -14.62 9.80 14.22
CA GLN A 73 -15.88 9.24 14.69
C GLN A 73 -16.25 7.93 13.98
N TYR A 74 -15.92 7.80 12.69
CA TYR A 74 -16.09 6.56 11.94
C TYR A 74 -15.27 5.42 12.54
N PHE A 75 -13.95 5.59 12.68
CA PHE A 75 -13.09 4.56 13.28
C PHE A 75 -13.48 4.22 14.73
N LYS A 76 -13.89 5.23 15.51
CA LYS A 76 -14.43 5.00 16.85
C LYS A 76 -15.70 4.14 16.81
N ASN A 77 -16.67 4.47 15.96
CA ASN A 77 -17.91 3.71 15.82
C ASN A 77 -17.65 2.25 15.41
N MET A 78 -16.67 2.00 14.54
CA MET A 78 -16.28 0.63 14.15
C MET A 78 -15.71 -0.14 15.34
N ASN A 79 -14.77 0.42 16.11
CA ASN A 79 -14.22 -0.22 17.31
C ASN A 79 -15.29 -0.48 18.40
N ASP A 80 -16.17 0.49 18.66
CA ASP A 80 -17.20 0.43 19.70
C ASP A 80 -18.38 -0.50 19.32
N ALA A 81 -18.50 -0.89 18.05
CA ALA A 81 -19.64 -1.65 17.52
C ALA A 81 -19.82 -3.04 18.12
N HIS A 82 -18.82 -3.60 18.81
CA HIS A 82 -18.90 -4.87 19.52
C HIS A 82 -20.04 -4.94 20.56
N THR A 83 -20.57 -3.79 20.99
CA THR A 83 -21.73 -3.67 21.89
C THR A 83 -23.09 -3.72 21.18
N ASN A 84 -23.12 -3.66 19.85
CA ASN A 84 -24.32 -3.40 19.07
C ASN A 84 -24.81 -4.65 18.30
N LYS A 85 -26.14 -4.86 18.26
CA LYS A 85 -26.73 -6.08 17.66
C LYS A 85 -26.57 -6.15 16.15
N ASN A 86 -26.38 -5.01 15.50
CA ASN A 86 -26.08 -4.90 14.08
C ASN A 86 -24.64 -4.39 13.92
N LEU A 87 -23.67 -5.30 13.85
CA LEU A 87 -22.28 -4.95 13.54
C LEU A 87 -22.24 -4.30 12.14
N PRO A 88 -21.60 -3.12 11.96
CA PRO A 88 -21.45 -2.52 10.64
C PRO A 88 -20.62 -3.45 9.76
N TYR A 89 -21.15 -3.87 8.62
CA TYR A 89 -20.44 -4.72 7.67
C TYR A 89 -20.04 -3.90 6.45
N LYS A 90 -18.81 -4.11 5.98
CA LYS A 90 -18.18 -3.38 4.88
C LYS A 90 -17.83 -4.39 3.80
N ARG A 91 -18.49 -4.26 2.65
CA ARG A 91 -18.17 -5.04 1.46
C ARG A 91 -16.93 -4.47 0.80
N TYR A 92 -16.11 -5.34 0.25
CA TYR A 92 -14.96 -4.95 -0.55
C TYR A 92 -15.37 -4.47 -1.96
N THR A 93 -14.55 -3.65 -2.63
CA THR A 93 -14.80 -3.11 -3.98
C THR A 93 -14.10 -3.93 -5.07
N ASP A 94 -13.92 -3.41 -6.29
CA ASP A 94 -13.17 -4.15 -7.31
C ASP A 94 -11.67 -4.28 -7.01
N ASP A 95 -11.11 -3.42 -6.15
CA ASP A 95 -9.79 -3.55 -5.53
C ASP A 95 -9.48 -4.97 -5.06
N THR A 96 -10.21 -5.42 -4.03
CA THR A 96 -10.06 -6.76 -3.46
C THR A 96 -10.49 -7.83 -4.46
N ALA A 97 -11.52 -7.58 -5.26
CA ALA A 97 -12.02 -8.56 -6.22
C ALA A 97 -10.94 -8.93 -7.26
N MET A 98 -10.28 -7.92 -7.85
CA MET A 98 -9.18 -8.10 -8.79
C MET A 98 -7.90 -8.59 -8.10
N THR A 99 -7.63 -8.15 -6.87
CA THR A 99 -6.54 -8.68 -6.05
C THR A 99 -6.66 -10.20 -5.86
N PHE A 100 -7.84 -10.68 -5.45
CA PHE A 100 -8.09 -12.12 -5.26
C PHE A 100 -8.05 -12.91 -6.56
N ALA A 101 -8.50 -12.33 -7.69
CA ALA A 101 -8.37 -12.95 -8.99
C ALA A 101 -6.88 -13.11 -9.40
N LEU A 102 -6.03 -12.11 -9.11
CA LEU A 102 -4.58 -12.22 -9.30
C LEU A 102 -3.94 -13.26 -8.37
N CYS A 103 -4.33 -13.31 -7.09
CA CYS A 103 -3.90 -14.35 -6.16
C CYS A 103 -4.18 -15.77 -6.70
N ARG A 104 -5.41 -16.01 -7.20
CA ARG A 104 -5.80 -17.31 -7.74
C ARG A 104 -4.96 -17.70 -8.94
N SER A 105 -4.82 -16.80 -9.92
CA SER A 105 -4.09 -17.10 -11.15
C SER A 105 -2.63 -17.44 -10.89
N LEU A 106 -1.94 -16.61 -10.11
CA LEU A 106 -0.54 -16.82 -9.72
C LEU A 106 -0.33 -18.16 -9.01
N LEU A 107 -1.22 -18.51 -8.06
CA LEU A 107 -1.13 -19.76 -7.31
C LEU A 107 -1.54 -21.00 -8.11
N GLU A 108 -2.56 -20.91 -8.97
CA GLU A 108 -3.00 -22.00 -9.86
C GLU A 108 -1.90 -22.38 -10.85
N LYS A 109 -1.22 -21.38 -11.41
CA LYS A 109 -0.23 -21.54 -12.49
C LYS A 109 1.20 -21.67 -12.01
N ASN A 110 1.47 -21.35 -10.74
CA ASN A 110 2.83 -21.22 -10.19
C ASN A 110 3.70 -20.22 -10.98
N ALA A 111 3.07 -19.32 -11.75
CA ALA A 111 3.69 -18.34 -12.65
C ALA A 111 2.65 -17.26 -13.04
N LEU A 112 3.11 -16.18 -13.67
CA LEU A 112 2.21 -15.23 -14.35
C LEU A 112 1.86 -15.73 -15.76
N ASP A 113 0.62 -16.20 -15.91
CA ASP A 113 -0.01 -16.67 -17.15
C ASP A 113 -1.13 -15.68 -17.51
N LEU A 114 -0.94 -14.88 -18.57
CA LEU A 114 -1.87 -13.79 -18.88
C LEU A 114 -3.26 -14.29 -19.33
N PRO A 115 -3.39 -15.35 -20.15
CA PRO A 115 -4.71 -15.90 -20.49
C PRO A 115 -5.50 -16.40 -19.28
N ASN A 116 -4.84 -17.08 -18.33
CA ASN A 116 -5.48 -17.51 -17.08
C ASN A 116 -5.86 -16.34 -16.19
N LEU A 117 -5.00 -15.32 -16.08
CA LEU A 117 -5.29 -14.11 -15.30
C LEU A 117 -6.47 -13.33 -15.89
N ALA A 118 -6.49 -13.15 -17.22
CA ALA A 118 -7.59 -12.50 -17.93
C ALA A 118 -8.93 -13.25 -17.74
N LYS A 119 -8.89 -14.58 -17.75
CA LYS A 119 -10.04 -15.43 -17.42
C LYS A 119 -10.51 -15.22 -15.97
N HIS A 120 -9.61 -15.23 -14.98
CA HIS A 120 -9.97 -14.97 -13.58
C HIS A 120 -10.56 -13.57 -13.37
N PHE A 121 -10.02 -12.55 -14.04
CA PHE A 121 -10.58 -11.19 -14.04
C PHE A 121 -11.99 -11.14 -14.63
N ALA A 122 -12.21 -11.74 -15.80
CA ALA A 122 -13.54 -11.82 -16.40
C ALA A 122 -14.53 -12.57 -15.50
N GLN A 123 -14.12 -13.70 -14.91
CA GLN A 123 -14.95 -14.52 -14.03
C GLN A 123 -15.36 -13.80 -12.74
N GLU A 124 -14.47 -13.06 -12.09
CA GLU A 124 -14.84 -12.26 -10.91
C GLU A 124 -15.78 -11.10 -11.27
N PHE A 125 -15.55 -10.44 -12.41
CA PHE A 125 -16.45 -9.39 -12.91
C PHE A 125 -17.88 -9.91 -13.18
N ILE A 126 -18.02 -11.07 -13.84
CA ILE A 126 -19.34 -11.68 -14.11
C ILE A 126 -20.05 -12.06 -12.81
N LYS A 127 -19.29 -12.55 -11.82
CA LYS A 127 -19.82 -13.01 -10.53
C LYS A 127 -20.46 -11.89 -9.71
N ASP A 128 -19.90 -10.68 -9.70
CA ASP A 128 -20.57 -9.49 -9.14
C ASP A 128 -20.05 -8.20 -9.78
N HIS A 129 -20.60 -7.83 -10.94
CA HIS A 129 -20.24 -6.62 -11.70
C HIS A 129 -20.59 -5.29 -10.99
N ARG A 130 -21.09 -5.33 -9.76
CA ARG A 130 -21.51 -4.18 -8.94
C ARG A 130 -20.49 -3.85 -7.84
N ARG A 131 -19.25 -4.31 -7.98
CA ARG A 131 -18.18 -4.11 -6.99
C ARG A 131 -17.53 -2.72 -7.01
N GLY A 132 -17.70 -1.92 -8.07
CA GLY A 132 -17.10 -0.58 -8.18
C GLY A 132 -16.57 -0.29 -9.59
N TYR A 133 -16.16 -1.35 -10.30
CA TYR A 133 -15.52 -1.34 -11.63
C TYR A 133 -15.80 -0.10 -12.48
N GLY A 134 -14.78 0.74 -12.66
CA GLY A 134 -14.82 1.88 -13.56
C GLY A 134 -15.28 1.49 -14.98
N GLN A 135 -16.09 2.34 -15.63
CA GLN A 135 -16.85 1.97 -16.83
C GLN A 135 -16.03 1.32 -17.96
N ALA A 136 -14.85 1.87 -18.26
CA ALA A 136 -13.96 1.32 -19.28
C ALA A 136 -13.40 -0.07 -18.90
N ALA A 137 -13.08 -0.28 -17.62
CA ALA A 137 -12.67 -1.58 -17.09
C ALA A 137 -13.82 -2.59 -17.16
N GLY A 138 -15.03 -2.22 -16.73
CA GLY A 138 -16.22 -3.08 -16.84
C GLY A 138 -16.54 -3.49 -18.28
N TYR A 139 -16.44 -2.58 -19.24
CA TYR A 139 -16.58 -2.90 -20.68
C TYR A 139 -15.53 -3.92 -21.13
N LEU A 140 -14.26 -3.71 -20.79
CA LEU A 140 -13.16 -4.60 -21.16
C LEU A 140 -13.30 -5.98 -20.48
N LEU A 141 -13.64 -6.04 -19.20
CA LEU A 141 -13.82 -7.29 -18.45
C LEU A 141 -15.01 -8.11 -19.00
N SER A 142 -16.09 -7.43 -19.42
CA SER A 142 -17.18 -8.07 -20.15
C SER A 142 -16.77 -8.59 -21.54
N HIS A 143 -15.79 -7.97 -22.18
CA HIS A 143 -15.21 -8.42 -23.45
C HIS A 143 -14.28 -9.61 -23.29
N LEU A 144 -13.45 -9.65 -22.23
CA LEU A 144 -12.59 -10.79 -21.89
C LEU A 144 -13.39 -12.08 -21.61
N ASN A 145 -14.71 -11.99 -21.34
CA ASN A 145 -15.60 -13.15 -21.22
C ASN A 145 -15.94 -13.85 -22.56
N LYS A 146 -15.50 -13.33 -23.71
CA LYS A 146 -15.78 -13.99 -24.99
C LYS A 146 -15.05 -15.34 -25.06
N TYR A 147 -15.80 -16.38 -25.45
CA TYR A 147 -15.36 -17.78 -25.45
C TYR A 147 -14.08 -18.05 -26.26
N GLU A 148 -13.85 -17.24 -27.30
CA GLU A 148 -12.64 -17.24 -28.11
C GLU A 148 -11.39 -16.83 -27.31
N LEU A 149 -11.48 -15.78 -26.49
CA LEU A 149 -10.37 -15.29 -25.65
C LEU A 149 -10.04 -16.26 -24.51
N TRP A 150 -11.06 -16.89 -23.91
CA TRP A 150 -10.88 -17.94 -22.88
C TRP A 150 -10.24 -19.23 -23.39
N LYS A 151 -10.22 -19.43 -24.70
CA LYS A 151 -9.55 -20.55 -25.36
C LYS A 151 -8.16 -20.20 -25.87
N SER A 152 -7.80 -18.93 -25.91
CA SER A 152 -6.46 -18.54 -26.36
C SER A 152 -5.40 -18.94 -25.35
N SER A 153 -4.25 -19.35 -25.89
CA SER A 153 -3.00 -19.52 -25.14
C SER A 153 -1.98 -18.43 -25.49
N LEU A 154 -2.42 -17.35 -26.16
CA LEU A 154 -1.59 -16.26 -26.64
C LEU A 154 -1.81 -15.02 -25.77
N ASP A 155 -0.73 -14.45 -25.24
CA ASP A 155 -0.76 -13.18 -24.50
C ASP A 155 -1.41 -12.05 -25.30
N GLU A 156 -1.18 -12.02 -26.62
CA GLU A 156 -1.59 -10.95 -27.52
C GLU A 156 -3.12 -10.75 -27.57
N ASP A 157 -3.88 -11.85 -27.54
CA ASP A 157 -5.34 -11.83 -27.58
C ASP A 157 -5.95 -11.20 -26.32
N VAL A 158 -5.31 -11.39 -25.16
CA VAL A 158 -5.83 -10.89 -23.87
C VAL A 158 -5.29 -9.52 -23.47
N VAL A 159 -4.19 -9.05 -24.07
CA VAL A 159 -3.72 -7.66 -23.92
C VAL A 159 -4.23 -6.71 -25.02
N GLY A 160 -4.65 -7.25 -26.16
CA GLY A 160 -5.24 -6.48 -27.28
C GLY A 160 -6.40 -5.56 -26.86
N PRO A 161 -7.39 -6.04 -26.06
CA PRO A 161 -8.51 -5.21 -25.60
C PRO A 161 -8.09 -3.97 -24.79
N ALA A 162 -7.04 -4.07 -23.97
CA ALA A 162 -6.53 -2.92 -23.21
C ALA A 162 -5.85 -1.90 -24.14
N LYS A 163 -5.05 -2.37 -25.11
CA LYS A 163 -4.41 -1.53 -26.12
C LYS A 163 -5.42 -0.75 -26.95
N ALA A 164 -6.61 -1.30 -27.19
CA ALA A 164 -7.68 -0.63 -27.94
C ALA A 164 -8.44 0.46 -27.16
N GLN A 165 -8.27 0.56 -25.83
CA GLN A 165 -8.94 1.60 -25.04
C GLN A 165 -8.36 2.99 -25.33
N PHE A 166 -9.19 4.03 -25.15
CA PHE A 166 -8.80 5.45 -25.26
C PHE A 166 -8.07 5.76 -26.58
N ASP A 167 -8.67 5.34 -27.70
CA ASP A 167 -8.16 5.56 -29.06
C ASP A 167 -6.72 5.06 -29.29
N GLY A 168 -6.35 3.94 -28.64
CA GLY A 168 -5.03 3.33 -28.73
C GLY A 168 -4.06 3.74 -27.61
N GLN A 169 -4.43 4.68 -26.74
CA GLN A 169 -3.56 5.19 -25.68
C GLN A 169 -3.54 4.31 -24.42
N GLY A 170 -4.57 3.47 -24.23
CA GLY A 170 -4.76 2.64 -23.05
C GLY A 170 -5.17 3.41 -21.79
N SER A 171 -5.66 2.69 -20.77
CA SER A 171 -5.96 3.28 -19.46
C SER A 171 -4.70 3.67 -18.69
N TYR A 172 -4.63 4.92 -18.23
CA TYR A 172 -3.70 5.42 -17.21
C TYR A 172 -4.26 5.35 -15.77
N GLY A 173 -5.42 4.70 -15.60
CA GLY A 173 -6.05 4.47 -14.31
C GLY A 173 -5.18 3.67 -13.35
N ASN A 174 -5.49 3.75 -12.06
CA ASN A 174 -4.79 3.06 -10.99
C ASN A 174 -5.22 1.58 -10.81
N GLY A 175 -6.21 1.09 -11.54
CA GLY A 175 -6.75 -0.26 -11.37
C GLY A 175 -5.78 -1.41 -11.66
N ALA A 176 -4.64 -1.13 -12.31
CA ALA A 176 -3.51 -2.05 -12.37
C ALA A 176 -2.65 -2.09 -11.09
N SER A 177 -2.58 -0.97 -10.37
CA SER A 177 -1.84 -0.77 -9.12
C SER A 177 -2.61 -1.28 -7.91
N MET A 178 -3.92 -0.99 -7.83
CA MET A 178 -4.81 -1.38 -6.73
C MET A 178 -4.70 -2.88 -6.39
N ARG A 179 -4.54 -3.70 -7.44
CA ARG A 179 -4.53 -5.16 -7.37
C ARG A 179 -3.16 -5.81 -7.29
N VAL A 180 -2.04 -5.06 -7.30
CA VAL A 180 -0.71 -5.60 -7.63
C VAL A 180 0.07 -6.19 -6.45
N ALA A 181 -0.37 -5.99 -5.20
CA ALA A 181 0.31 -6.51 -4.01
C ALA A 181 0.63 -8.03 -4.06
N PRO A 182 -0.25 -8.91 -4.58
CA PRO A 182 0.06 -10.32 -4.85
C PRO A 182 1.33 -10.56 -5.65
N THR A 183 1.65 -9.72 -6.64
CA THR A 183 2.88 -9.84 -7.45
C THR A 183 4.13 -9.61 -6.58
N ALA A 184 4.05 -8.66 -5.65
CA ALA A 184 5.15 -8.38 -4.72
C ALA A 184 5.38 -9.52 -3.73
N LEU A 185 4.32 -10.16 -3.22
CA LEU A 185 4.38 -11.35 -2.35
C LEU A 185 4.84 -12.60 -3.10
N PHE A 186 4.31 -12.84 -4.30
CA PHE A 186 4.59 -14.03 -5.10
C PHE A 186 6.07 -14.16 -5.47
N HIS A 187 6.69 -13.03 -5.85
CA HIS A 187 8.08 -12.94 -6.23
C HIS A 187 9.01 -12.60 -5.05
N ALA A 188 8.58 -12.73 -3.77
CA ALA A 188 9.21 -12.08 -2.60
C ALA A 188 10.74 -12.23 -2.49
N THR A 189 11.26 -13.38 -2.91
CA THR A 189 12.69 -13.75 -2.92
C THR A 189 13.38 -13.57 -4.27
N ASP A 190 12.62 -13.32 -5.33
CA ASP A 190 13.14 -13.12 -6.69
C ASP A 190 13.70 -11.70 -6.85
N ASP A 191 14.52 -11.53 -7.89
CA ASP A 191 15.16 -10.28 -8.25
C ASP A 191 14.16 -9.17 -8.66
N THR A 192 14.61 -7.93 -8.59
CA THR A 192 13.80 -6.74 -8.91
C THR A 192 13.36 -6.70 -10.37
N GLU A 193 14.15 -7.22 -11.32
CA GLU A 193 13.79 -7.22 -12.74
C GLU A 193 12.62 -8.18 -13.01
N THR A 194 12.62 -9.35 -12.37
CA THR A 194 11.51 -10.31 -12.38
C THR A 194 10.23 -9.72 -11.78
N LEU A 195 10.32 -9.04 -10.63
CA LEU A 195 9.19 -8.30 -10.05
C LEU A 195 8.64 -7.24 -11.01
N VAL A 196 9.51 -6.40 -11.57
CA VAL A 196 9.15 -5.33 -12.52
C VAL A 196 8.48 -5.89 -13.77
N LYS A 197 9.04 -6.95 -14.38
CA LYS A 197 8.45 -7.62 -15.56
C LYS A 197 7.07 -8.21 -15.27
N SER A 198 6.87 -8.78 -14.08
CA SER A 198 5.60 -9.36 -13.67
C SER A 198 4.53 -8.28 -13.43
N ALA A 199 4.89 -7.19 -12.73
CA ALA A 199 4.02 -6.04 -12.53
C ALA A 199 3.67 -5.31 -13.85
N TYR A 200 4.62 -5.23 -14.78
CA TYR A 200 4.39 -4.74 -16.14
C TYR A 200 3.37 -5.63 -16.88
N ARG A 201 3.64 -6.93 -17.00
CA ARG A 201 2.81 -7.85 -17.80
C ARG A 201 1.39 -8.02 -17.26
N GLN A 202 1.18 -8.08 -15.94
CA GLN A 202 -0.17 -8.16 -15.37
C GLN A 202 -1.01 -6.89 -15.63
N SER A 203 -0.35 -5.73 -15.78
CA SER A 203 -1.01 -4.46 -16.07
C SER A 203 -1.67 -4.49 -17.45
N LEU A 204 -0.96 -5.02 -18.46
CA LEU A 204 -1.35 -5.03 -19.88
C LEU A 204 -2.71 -5.66 -20.20
N ILE A 205 -3.29 -6.48 -19.31
CA ILE A 205 -4.62 -7.06 -19.52
C ILE A 205 -5.72 -5.98 -19.43
N THR A 206 -5.48 -4.87 -18.71
CA THR A 206 -6.47 -3.79 -18.51
C THR A 206 -5.91 -2.38 -18.67
N HIS A 207 -4.60 -2.19 -18.54
CA HIS A 207 -3.92 -0.89 -18.54
C HIS A 207 -2.65 -1.00 -19.39
N SER A 208 -2.70 -0.51 -20.62
CA SER A 208 -1.56 -0.48 -21.54
C SER A 208 -0.88 0.89 -21.63
N ASN A 209 -1.39 1.92 -20.93
CA ASN A 209 -0.72 3.21 -20.87
C ASN A 209 0.48 3.14 -19.91
N GLY A 210 1.60 3.78 -20.29
CA GLY A 210 2.82 3.77 -19.47
C GLY A 210 2.66 4.37 -18.08
N LEU A 211 1.74 5.32 -17.86
CA LEU A 211 1.44 5.84 -16.51
C LEU A 211 0.72 4.79 -15.64
N GLY A 212 -0.25 4.06 -16.21
CA GLY A 212 -0.95 2.96 -15.53
C GLY A 212 0.01 1.82 -15.16
N ILE A 213 0.89 1.47 -16.08
CA ILE A 213 1.93 0.44 -15.90
C ILE A 213 2.96 0.88 -14.84
N LEU A 214 3.46 2.12 -14.88
CA LEU A 214 4.42 2.63 -13.89
C LEU A 214 3.82 2.63 -12.48
N GLY A 215 2.55 2.99 -12.31
CA GLY A 215 1.89 2.93 -11.01
C GLY A 215 1.90 1.52 -10.42
N ALA A 216 1.58 0.51 -11.23
CA ALA A 216 1.59 -0.88 -10.79
C ALA A 216 3.01 -1.37 -10.42
N ILE A 217 4.03 -0.97 -11.19
CA ILE A 217 5.43 -1.28 -10.89
C ILE A 217 5.87 -0.61 -9.58
N VAL A 218 5.56 0.68 -9.40
CA VAL A 218 5.91 1.46 -8.20
C VAL A 218 5.21 0.92 -6.96
N GLN A 219 3.92 0.58 -7.05
CA GLN A 219 3.17 -0.01 -5.94
C GLN A 219 3.70 -1.40 -5.58
N ALA A 220 4.00 -2.26 -6.57
CA ALA A 220 4.59 -3.58 -6.33
C ALA A 220 5.98 -3.46 -5.67
N ALA A 221 6.80 -2.51 -6.11
CA ALA A 221 8.10 -2.22 -5.51
C ALA A 221 7.97 -1.67 -4.08
N ALA A 222 7.02 -0.79 -3.81
CA ALA A 222 6.78 -0.25 -2.46
C ALA A 222 6.35 -1.36 -1.48
N VAL A 223 5.44 -2.24 -1.89
CA VAL A 223 5.08 -3.43 -1.11
C VAL A 223 6.29 -4.35 -0.89
N ARG A 224 7.15 -4.56 -1.89
CA ARG A 224 8.36 -5.37 -1.75
C ARG A 224 9.36 -4.79 -0.75
N LEU A 225 9.67 -3.50 -0.87
CA LEU A 225 10.60 -2.80 0.02
C LEU A 225 10.10 -2.85 1.47
N ALA A 226 8.79 -2.66 1.68
CA ALA A 226 8.15 -2.83 2.98
C ALA A 226 8.24 -4.28 3.51
N LEU A 227 7.97 -5.27 2.66
CA LEU A 227 8.02 -6.70 3.00
C LEU A 227 9.42 -7.15 3.46
N GLN A 228 10.47 -6.63 2.82
CA GLN A 228 11.87 -6.99 3.05
C GLN A 228 12.58 -6.13 4.12
N ALA A 229 11.98 -5.03 4.60
CA ALA A 229 12.66 -4.12 5.52
C ALA A 229 13.00 -4.81 6.86
N GLU A 230 14.29 -4.94 7.17
CA GLU A 230 14.79 -5.50 8.44
C GLU A 230 14.69 -4.49 9.57
N ASP A 231 15.21 -3.29 9.34
CA ASP A 231 15.21 -2.15 10.25
C ASP A 231 14.04 -1.18 10.01
N GLN A 232 14.00 -0.10 10.81
CA GLN A 232 13.11 1.03 10.57
C GLN A 232 13.34 1.66 9.20
N ILE A 233 12.27 1.81 8.41
CA ILE A 233 12.34 2.41 7.07
C ILE A 233 12.85 3.85 7.13
N ASP A 234 14.01 4.09 6.50
CA ASP A 234 14.44 5.42 6.07
C ASP A 234 13.56 5.84 4.88
N THR A 235 12.74 6.88 5.10
CA THR A 235 11.79 7.39 4.12
C THR A 235 12.46 7.96 2.87
N GLN A 236 13.66 8.53 3.00
CA GLN A 236 14.39 9.12 1.88
C GLN A 236 15.06 8.03 1.04
N ASN A 237 15.59 6.98 1.67
CA ASN A 237 16.11 5.82 0.97
C ASN A 237 14.98 5.07 0.23
N PHE A 238 13.84 4.85 0.89
CA PHE A 238 12.66 4.19 0.30
C PHE A 238 12.19 4.90 -0.99
N VAL A 239 12.03 6.22 -0.96
CA VAL A 239 11.71 7.04 -2.14
C VAL A 239 12.81 6.99 -3.21
N THR A 240 14.08 6.89 -2.80
CA THR A 240 15.22 6.82 -3.72
C THR A 240 15.26 5.48 -4.48
N GLU A 241 15.00 4.35 -3.83
CA GLU A 241 14.91 3.05 -4.49
C GLU A 241 13.74 2.99 -5.48
N LEU A 242 12.57 3.52 -5.11
CA LEU A 242 11.44 3.62 -6.04
C LEU A 242 11.77 4.46 -7.29
N LYS A 243 12.48 5.59 -7.13
CA LYS A 243 12.95 6.40 -8.26
C LYS A 243 13.92 5.64 -9.16
N LYS A 244 14.88 4.90 -8.59
CA LYS A 244 15.82 4.06 -9.37
C LYS A 244 15.05 3.06 -10.24
N ILE A 245 14.06 2.38 -9.65
CA ILE A 245 13.19 1.45 -10.37
C ILE A 245 12.49 2.16 -11.53
N VAL A 246 11.77 3.26 -11.28
CA VAL A 246 11.08 4.04 -12.35
C VAL A 246 12.03 4.44 -13.48
N THR A 247 13.24 4.90 -13.16
CA THR A 247 14.21 5.27 -14.21
C THR A 247 14.69 4.07 -15.02
N GLY A 248 14.88 2.90 -14.39
CA GLY A 248 15.39 1.68 -15.00
C GLY A 248 14.37 0.87 -15.81
N VAL A 249 13.05 1.10 -15.68
CA VAL A 249 12.04 0.36 -16.46
C VAL A 249 12.20 0.62 -17.97
N GLU A 250 12.51 -0.41 -18.76
CA GLU A 250 12.53 -0.29 -20.22
C GLU A 250 11.11 -0.31 -20.84
N GLY A 251 10.98 0.10 -22.11
CA GLY A 251 9.71 0.04 -22.83
C GLY A 251 8.65 1.08 -22.45
N ILE A 252 8.95 2.02 -21.54
CA ILE A 252 8.04 3.12 -21.15
C ILE A 252 8.64 4.47 -21.56
N GLN A 253 7.77 5.34 -22.10
CA GLN A 253 8.12 6.71 -22.52
C GLN A 253 8.77 7.51 -21.39
N TYR A 254 9.81 8.29 -21.74
CA TYR A 254 10.61 9.04 -20.77
C TYR A 254 9.77 10.05 -19.98
N ASP A 255 8.84 10.75 -20.63
CA ASP A 255 8.02 11.79 -19.98
C ASP A 255 7.13 11.21 -18.87
N TYR A 256 6.60 10.00 -19.06
CA TYR A 256 5.84 9.28 -18.03
C TYR A 256 6.71 8.91 -16.82
N LYS A 257 7.99 8.55 -17.03
CA LYS A 257 8.95 8.34 -15.94
C LYS A 257 9.21 9.63 -15.18
N ILE A 258 9.36 10.75 -15.88
CA ILE A 258 9.59 12.07 -15.26
C ILE A 258 8.40 12.50 -14.40
N ILE A 259 7.15 12.27 -14.84
CA ILE A 259 5.96 12.51 -14.01
C ILE A 259 6.04 11.74 -12.69
N PHE A 260 6.30 10.43 -12.73
CA PHE A 260 6.43 9.62 -11.51
C PHE A 260 7.63 10.03 -10.64
N VAL A 261 8.80 10.30 -11.23
CA VAL A 261 9.99 10.76 -10.49
C VAL A 261 9.74 12.08 -9.78
N ASN A 262 9.03 13.03 -10.42
CA ASN A 262 8.69 14.31 -9.83
C ASN A 262 7.71 14.13 -8.65
N LYS A 263 6.65 13.35 -8.82
CA LYS A 263 5.71 13.05 -7.72
C LYS A 263 6.40 12.33 -6.55
N LEU A 264 7.30 11.38 -6.82
CA LEU A 264 8.12 10.75 -5.79
C LEU A 264 9.03 11.75 -5.05
N ASN A 265 9.59 12.76 -5.73
CA ASN A 265 10.31 13.86 -5.06
C ASN A 265 9.40 14.68 -4.13
N CYS A 266 8.16 14.95 -4.54
CA CYS A 266 7.20 15.69 -3.72
C CYS A 266 6.89 14.96 -2.41
N ILE A 267 6.87 13.61 -2.38
CA ILE A 267 6.72 12.83 -1.13
C ILE A 267 7.75 13.25 -0.09
N SER A 268 9.05 13.25 -0.44
CA SER A 268 10.13 13.68 0.47
C SER A 268 9.87 15.09 1.02
N THR A 269 9.49 16.03 0.15
CA THR A 269 9.14 17.41 0.56
C THR A 269 7.98 17.43 1.56
N TYR A 270 6.86 16.76 1.27
CA TYR A 270 5.67 16.76 2.13
C TYR A 270 5.85 16.00 3.45
N LEU A 271 6.78 15.05 3.54
CA LEU A 271 7.11 14.38 4.80
C LEU A 271 7.76 15.33 5.80
N THR A 272 8.60 16.27 5.33
CA THR A 272 9.26 17.29 6.19
C THR A 272 8.35 18.42 6.66
N LYS A 273 7.22 18.65 5.98
CA LYS A 273 6.29 19.75 6.29
C LYS A 273 5.53 19.48 7.61
N THR A 274 5.48 20.50 8.47
CA THR A 274 4.69 20.53 9.71
C THR A 274 3.21 20.85 9.47
N SER A 275 2.93 21.69 8.47
CA SER A 275 1.60 21.96 7.92
C SER A 275 1.64 21.85 6.40
N ILE A 276 0.53 21.42 5.80
CA ILE A 276 0.42 21.16 4.38
C ILE A 276 -0.60 22.12 3.79
N ASP A 277 -0.22 22.79 2.71
CA ASP A 277 -1.18 23.42 1.82
C ASP A 277 -1.94 22.31 1.09
N GLU A 278 -3.23 22.23 1.37
CA GLU A 278 -4.09 21.14 0.90
C GLU A 278 -4.31 21.18 -0.62
N GLU A 279 -4.30 22.37 -1.25
CA GLU A 279 -4.50 22.53 -2.69
C GLU A 279 -3.22 22.16 -3.44
N ALA A 280 -2.06 22.71 -3.01
CA ALA A 280 -0.76 22.38 -3.59
C ALA A 280 -0.41 20.88 -3.43
N PHE A 281 -0.83 20.23 -2.34
CA PHE A 281 -0.65 18.78 -2.19
C PHE A 281 -1.42 17.97 -3.25
N LEU A 282 -2.64 18.40 -3.60
CA LEU A 282 -3.44 17.73 -4.62
C LEU A 282 -2.91 17.99 -6.04
N GLU A 283 -2.37 19.16 -6.32
CA GLU A 283 -1.66 19.42 -7.58
C GLU A 283 -0.39 18.54 -7.68
N ASP A 284 0.45 18.55 -6.64
CA ASP A 284 1.72 17.82 -6.60
C ASP A 284 1.55 16.30 -6.63
N LEU A 285 0.76 15.72 -5.72
CA LEU A 285 0.63 14.26 -5.56
C LEU A 285 -0.67 13.73 -6.18
N GLY A 286 -1.79 14.40 -5.94
CA GLY A 286 -3.12 13.97 -6.40
C GLY A 286 -3.88 13.13 -5.36
N ASN A 287 -5.12 12.81 -5.68
CA ASN A 287 -5.93 11.85 -4.91
C ASN A 287 -7.01 11.17 -5.79
N ASP A 288 -6.77 11.05 -7.09
CA ASP A 288 -7.75 10.61 -8.07
C ASP A 288 -7.49 9.19 -8.61
N ILE A 289 -8.41 8.72 -9.46
CA ILE A 289 -8.40 7.41 -10.12
C ILE A 289 -7.20 7.16 -11.06
N THR A 290 -6.32 8.14 -11.27
CA THR A 290 -5.14 7.94 -12.12
C THR A 290 -4.01 7.29 -11.32
N ALA A 291 -3.24 6.42 -11.98
CA ALA A 291 -2.11 5.74 -11.34
C ALA A 291 -1.06 6.70 -10.77
N HIS A 292 -0.86 7.83 -11.44
CA HIS A 292 0.08 8.86 -11.00
C HIS A 292 -0.54 9.82 -9.96
N GLY A 293 -1.86 9.95 -9.89
CA GLY A 293 -2.58 10.72 -8.86
C GLY A 293 -2.82 9.97 -7.55
N SER A 294 -2.72 8.64 -7.52
CA SER A 294 -3.04 7.82 -6.33
C SER A 294 -1.85 7.04 -5.76
N VAL A 295 -0.98 6.43 -6.58
CA VAL A 295 0.13 5.60 -6.08
C VAL A 295 1.14 6.41 -5.24
N PRO A 296 1.62 7.60 -5.67
CA PRO A 296 2.49 8.43 -4.84
C PRO A 296 1.82 8.85 -3.52
N THR A 297 0.51 9.09 -3.55
CA THR A 297 -0.29 9.50 -2.40
C THR A 297 -0.48 8.37 -1.38
N ALA A 298 -0.66 7.13 -1.84
CA ALA A 298 -0.69 5.94 -0.98
C ALA A 298 0.66 5.69 -0.30
N ILE A 299 1.77 5.86 -1.03
CA ILE A 299 3.13 5.76 -0.48
C ILE A 299 3.38 6.90 0.54
N TYR A 300 2.96 8.13 0.24
CA TYR A 300 3.02 9.24 1.19
C TYR A 300 2.24 8.92 2.48
N ALA A 301 1.01 8.42 2.38
CA ALA A 301 0.18 8.08 3.53
C ALA A 301 0.85 7.03 4.44
N PHE A 302 1.43 5.98 3.85
CA PHE A 302 2.24 5.00 4.58
C PHE A 302 3.47 5.63 5.25
N LEU A 303 4.31 6.34 4.50
CA LEU A 303 5.55 6.90 5.03
C LEU A 303 5.30 7.97 6.11
N LYS A 304 4.21 8.75 5.99
CA LYS A 304 3.77 9.71 7.02
C LYS A 304 3.29 9.00 8.28
N ALA A 305 2.59 7.88 8.13
CA ALA A 305 2.09 7.04 9.23
C ALA A 305 3.17 6.18 9.91
N LEU A 306 4.42 6.16 9.44
CA LEU A 306 5.55 5.61 10.22
C LEU A 306 5.75 6.35 11.56
N GLN A 307 5.23 7.58 11.68
CA GLN A 307 5.16 8.34 12.93
C GLN A 307 3.70 8.45 13.44
N PRO A 308 3.48 8.68 14.75
CA PRO A 308 2.15 8.96 15.28
C PRO A 308 1.51 10.20 14.66
N LEU A 309 0.22 10.14 14.37
CA LEU A 309 -0.56 11.28 13.89
C LEU A 309 -1.20 11.99 15.08
N SER A 310 -1.02 13.31 15.20
CA SER A 310 -1.60 14.13 16.28
C SER A 310 -3.13 14.19 16.26
N GLU A 311 -3.74 13.66 15.20
CA GLU A 311 -5.18 13.69 14.95
C GLU A 311 -5.89 12.37 15.14
N PHE A 312 -5.16 11.25 15.23
CA PHE A 312 -5.72 9.93 15.38
C PHE A 312 -4.76 9.03 16.16
N GLU A 313 -5.14 8.73 17.41
CA GLU A 313 -4.36 7.88 18.29
C GLU A 313 -4.68 6.41 18.05
N THR A 314 -3.68 5.66 17.59
CA THR A 314 -3.72 4.20 17.49
C THR A 314 -2.30 3.64 17.60
N SER A 315 -2.16 2.48 18.26
CA SER A 315 -0.90 1.73 18.28
C SER A 315 -0.58 1.14 16.90
N SER A 316 -1.60 0.75 16.14
CA SER A 316 -1.46 0.10 14.84
C SER A 316 -0.87 1.04 13.79
N GLY A 317 0.25 0.65 13.19
CA GLY A 317 0.81 1.31 12.01
C GLY A 317 -0.02 1.12 10.74
N VAL A 318 -0.65 -0.05 10.56
CA VAL A 318 -1.52 -0.35 9.42
C VAL A 318 -2.77 0.53 9.43
N ILE A 319 -3.50 0.56 10.54
CA ILE A 319 -4.72 1.37 10.68
C ILE A 319 -4.40 2.87 10.62
N ARG A 320 -3.22 3.29 11.09
CA ARG A 320 -2.76 4.69 10.95
C ARG A 320 -2.45 5.07 9.50
N SER A 321 -1.93 4.14 8.70
CA SER A 321 -1.68 4.34 7.26
C SER A 321 -2.99 4.40 6.47
N ILE A 322 -3.95 3.52 6.77
CA ILE A 322 -5.29 3.54 6.19
C ILE A 322 -6.02 4.85 6.56
N PHE A 323 -5.97 5.28 7.82
CA PHE A 323 -6.53 6.57 8.23
C PHE A 323 -5.90 7.75 7.47
N ALA A 324 -4.57 7.78 7.35
CA ALA A 324 -3.85 8.82 6.62
C ALA A 324 -4.25 8.89 5.14
N ALA A 325 -4.48 7.75 4.50
CA ALA A 325 -4.96 7.66 3.12
C ALA A 325 -6.38 8.21 2.98
N ILE A 326 -7.34 7.70 3.76
CA ILE A 326 -8.75 8.12 3.67
C ILE A 326 -8.92 9.62 3.97
N ARG A 327 -8.14 10.17 4.91
CA ARG A 327 -8.16 11.60 5.26
C ARG A 327 -7.89 12.53 4.06
N ILE A 328 -7.19 12.05 3.04
CA ILE A 328 -6.88 12.83 1.83
C ILE A 328 -8.11 13.00 0.93
N GLY A 329 -9.14 12.13 1.02
CA GLY A 329 -10.32 12.17 0.15
C GLY A 329 -10.01 11.72 -1.29
N GLY A 330 -11.00 11.83 -2.17
CA GLY A 330 -10.91 11.41 -3.57
C GLY A 330 -11.17 9.92 -3.74
N ASP A 331 -10.26 9.22 -4.40
CA ASP A 331 -10.28 7.78 -4.58
C ASP A 331 -9.79 7.05 -3.31
N THR A 332 -10.63 7.08 -2.26
CA THR A 332 -10.22 6.75 -0.90
C THR A 332 -10.07 5.26 -0.63
N ASP A 333 -10.84 4.38 -1.28
CA ASP A 333 -10.64 2.93 -1.19
C ASP A 333 -9.34 2.53 -1.88
N THR A 334 -9.10 2.96 -3.13
CA THR A 334 -7.89 2.56 -3.85
C THR A 334 -6.61 3.06 -3.17
N ILE A 335 -6.58 4.33 -2.73
CA ILE A 335 -5.42 4.90 -2.04
C ILE A 335 -5.20 4.20 -0.68
N ALA A 336 -6.27 3.90 0.06
CA ALA A 336 -6.17 3.22 1.35
C ALA A 336 -5.82 1.73 1.22
N SER A 337 -6.31 1.05 0.20
CA SER A 337 -5.98 -0.34 -0.18
C SER A 337 -4.50 -0.46 -0.52
N MET A 338 -3.98 0.45 -1.33
CA MET A 338 -2.55 0.51 -1.66
C MET A 338 -1.68 0.85 -0.44
N ALA A 339 -2.06 1.84 0.37
CA ALA A 339 -1.32 2.22 1.58
C ALA A 339 -1.36 1.12 2.66
N GLY A 340 -2.51 0.49 2.84
CA GLY A 340 -2.73 -0.63 3.75
C GLY A 340 -1.95 -1.89 3.33
N SER A 341 -1.82 -2.14 2.03
CA SER A 341 -0.98 -3.23 1.50
C SER A 341 0.50 -3.04 1.81
N ILE A 342 1.03 -1.81 1.66
CA ILE A 342 2.43 -1.48 2.00
C ILE A 342 2.63 -1.55 3.52
N ALA A 343 1.75 -0.91 4.30
CA ALA A 343 1.84 -0.89 5.75
C ALA A 343 1.74 -2.30 6.35
N GLY A 344 0.81 -3.11 5.84
CA GLY A 344 0.62 -4.49 6.24
C GLY A 344 1.82 -5.39 5.92
N ALA A 345 2.50 -5.15 4.79
CA ALA A 345 3.75 -5.83 4.44
C ALA A 345 4.92 -5.47 5.38
N TYR A 346 4.90 -4.28 6.00
CA TYR A 346 5.94 -3.85 6.93
C TYR A 346 5.67 -4.25 8.38
N TYR A 347 4.46 -4.01 8.88
CA TYR A 347 4.09 -4.26 10.28
C TYR A 347 3.65 -5.70 10.55
N GLY A 348 2.96 -6.33 9.59
CA GLY A 348 2.35 -7.67 9.75
C GLY A 348 0.93 -7.65 10.31
N GLN A 349 0.26 -8.80 10.24
CA GLN A 349 -1.15 -8.93 10.63
C GLN A 349 -1.37 -8.69 12.13
N LYS A 350 -0.40 -9.02 12.99
CA LYS A 350 -0.49 -8.76 14.45
C LYS A 350 -0.66 -7.28 14.82
N ASP A 351 -0.30 -6.36 13.94
CA ASP A 351 -0.54 -4.92 14.12
C ASP A 351 -2.03 -4.54 13.89
N ILE A 352 -2.79 -5.39 13.17
CA ILE A 352 -4.19 -5.18 12.81
C ILE A 352 -5.11 -5.71 13.93
N THR A 353 -6.03 -4.86 14.42
CA THR A 353 -6.98 -5.25 15.46
C THR A 353 -8.12 -6.10 14.92
N ALA A 354 -8.50 -7.15 15.67
CA ALA A 354 -9.67 -7.97 15.37
C ALA A 354 -10.99 -7.17 15.46
N GLU A 355 -10.97 -6.07 16.21
CA GLU A 355 -12.02 -5.06 16.33
C GLU A 355 -12.37 -4.45 14.99
N LEU A 356 -11.40 -4.11 14.14
CA LEU A 356 -11.66 -3.47 12.85
C LEU A 356 -11.77 -4.50 11.71
N SER A 357 -10.92 -5.53 11.70
CA SER A 357 -10.90 -6.50 10.59
C SER A 357 -12.21 -7.29 10.49
N ARG A 358 -12.86 -7.66 11.61
CA ARG A 358 -14.14 -8.40 11.63
C ARG A 358 -15.26 -7.77 10.80
N HIS A 359 -15.18 -6.46 10.52
CA HIS A 359 -16.19 -5.72 9.79
C HIS A 359 -16.02 -5.78 8.27
N CYS A 360 -14.87 -6.25 7.79
CA CYS A 360 -14.50 -6.23 6.37
C CYS A 360 -14.78 -7.60 5.71
N GLU A 361 -15.41 -7.57 4.54
CA GLU A 361 -15.60 -8.77 3.71
C GLU A 361 -14.24 -9.32 3.24
N GLY A 362 -14.09 -10.64 3.18
CA GLY A 362 -12.95 -11.28 2.51
C GLY A 362 -11.65 -11.40 3.32
N ILE A 363 -11.61 -10.98 4.58
CA ILE A 363 -10.40 -11.09 5.44
C ILE A 363 -9.85 -12.52 5.50
N THR A 364 -10.68 -13.53 5.77
CA THR A 364 -10.25 -14.93 5.78
C THR A 364 -9.71 -15.40 4.42
N THR A 365 -10.30 -14.95 3.32
CA THR A 365 -9.82 -15.22 1.96
C THR A 365 -8.43 -14.62 1.72
N ALA A 366 -8.17 -13.41 2.23
CA ALA A 366 -6.86 -12.77 2.18
C ALA A 366 -5.82 -13.55 3.00
N GLU A 367 -6.17 -14.00 4.21
CA GLU A 367 -5.30 -14.84 5.03
C GLU A 367 -4.94 -16.17 4.35
N GLU A 368 -5.93 -16.83 3.72
CA GLU A 368 -5.70 -18.08 2.98
C GLU A 368 -4.75 -17.89 1.79
N PHE A 369 -4.90 -16.81 1.02
CA PHE A 369 -3.99 -16.51 -0.08
C PHE A 369 -2.59 -16.17 0.43
N ALA A 370 -2.47 -15.40 1.50
CA ALA A 370 -1.18 -15.09 2.12
C ALA A 370 -0.45 -16.35 2.61
N ILE A 371 -1.15 -17.30 3.24
CA ILE A 371 -0.59 -18.60 3.63
C ILE A 371 -0.06 -19.36 2.41
N LYS A 372 -0.87 -19.46 1.35
CA LYS A 372 -0.50 -20.16 0.11
C LYS A 372 0.67 -19.49 -0.63
N MET A 373 0.79 -18.16 -0.56
CA MET A 373 1.94 -17.42 -1.12
C MET A 373 3.21 -17.58 -0.29
N HIS A 374 3.12 -17.46 1.03
CA HIS A 374 4.28 -17.64 1.92
C HIS A 374 4.86 -19.06 1.84
N ALA A 375 4.00 -20.07 1.69
CA ALA A 375 4.42 -21.47 1.49
C ALA A 375 5.27 -21.69 0.23
N ARG A 376 5.37 -20.73 -0.69
CA ARG A 376 6.27 -20.79 -1.86
C ARG A 376 7.73 -20.47 -1.50
N ILE A 377 7.95 -19.64 -0.48
CA ILE A 377 9.26 -19.14 -0.06
C ILE A 377 9.78 -19.81 1.22
N SER A 378 8.98 -20.67 1.83
CA SER A 378 9.33 -21.53 2.97
C SER A 378 9.34 -23.00 2.51
N PRO A 379 10.49 -23.50 2.01
CA PRO A 379 10.62 -24.89 1.53
C PRO A 379 10.59 -25.94 2.66
#